data_AF-A0AAE3HKL4-F1
#
_entry.id   AF-A0AAE3HKL4-F1
#
_cell.length_a   1.000
_cell.length_b   1.000
_cell.length_c   1.000
_cell.angle_alpha   90.00
_cell.angle_beta   90.00
_cell.angle_gamma   90.00
#
_symmetry.space_group_name_H-M   'P 1'
#
loop_
_entity.id
_entity.type
_entity.pdbx_description
1 polymer ?
#
loop_
_entity_poly.entity_id
_entity_poly.type
_entity_poly.pdbx_seq_one_letter_code
_entity_poly.pdbx_strand_id
1 'polypeptide(L)'
;MKTTLVALILTAFMTPAMSHDKGHDHEHEKGQHMMERLDKELELNDEQRQQVQAVFAEQHARHKALRDETQGRLNEILDEEQQAKLETLRAERKARWQEKREQWKAHKTSH
;
A
#
# COMPACT_ATOMS: atom_id res chain seq x y z
N MET A 1 31.67 5.21 -9.78
CA MET A 1 31.77 5.45 -8.33
C MET A 1 31.16 6.81 -8.01
N LYS A 2 29.96 6.82 -7.42
CA LYS A 2 29.37 8.00 -6.77
C LYS A 2 28.88 7.53 -5.42
N THR A 3 29.74 7.60 -4.41
CA THR A 3 29.42 7.27 -3.02
C THR A 3 28.64 8.42 -2.42
N THR A 4 27.31 8.40 -2.54
CA THR A 4 26.43 9.22 -1.69
C THR A 4 25.99 8.40 -0.49
N LEU A 5 26.74 8.53 0.60
CA LEU A 5 26.37 8.04 1.93
C LEU A 5 25.09 8.77 2.38
N VAL A 6 23.95 8.10 2.32
CA VAL A 6 22.78 8.49 3.11
C VAL A 6 22.78 7.58 4.33
N ALA A 7 23.40 8.08 5.41
CA ALA A 7 23.31 7.47 6.73
C ALA A 7 21.90 7.69 7.29
N LEU A 8 20.99 6.74 7.03
CA LEU A 8 19.71 6.66 7.72
C LEU A 8 19.93 5.91 9.04
N ILE A 9 20.33 6.65 10.07
CA ILE A 9 20.27 6.18 11.45
C ILE A 9 18.79 6.26 11.85
N LEU A 10 18.09 5.13 11.86
CA LEU A 10 16.78 5.03 12.50
C LEU A 10 16.86 4.07 13.68
N THR A 11 16.75 4.66 14.86
CA THR A 11 16.77 4.02 16.17
C THR A 11 15.45 3.32 16.49
N ALA A 12 15.62 2.24 17.28
CA ALA A 12 14.64 1.48 18.06
C ALA A 12 13.74 0.48 17.31
N PHE A 13 14.19 -0.77 17.36
CA PHE A 13 13.40 -1.99 17.26
C PHE A 13 12.13 -1.92 18.13
N MET A 14 10.96 -1.91 17.51
CA MET A 14 9.73 -2.38 18.12
C MET A 14 9.11 -3.36 17.13
N THR A 15 9.27 -4.66 17.42
CA THR A 15 8.76 -5.76 16.58
C THR A 15 7.23 -5.70 16.57
N PRO A 16 6.56 -5.39 15.46
CA PRO A 16 5.13 -5.60 15.37
C PRO A 16 4.92 -7.10 15.15
N ALA A 17 4.13 -7.72 16.02
CA ALA A 17 3.63 -9.07 15.79
C ALA A 17 2.97 -9.12 14.40
N MET A 18 3.50 -9.92 13.49
CA MET A 18 2.94 -10.07 12.14
C MET A 18 1.58 -10.77 12.24
N SER A 19 0.51 -9.99 12.28
CA SER A 19 -0.84 -10.46 12.08
C SER A 19 -1.02 -10.79 10.60
N HIS A 20 -0.94 -12.08 10.28
CA HIS A 20 -1.18 -12.65 8.95
C HIS A 20 -2.70 -12.60 8.64
N ASP A 21 -3.19 -11.43 8.25
CA ASP A 21 -4.57 -11.25 7.77
C ASP A 21 -4.61 -11.52 6.26
N LYS A 22 -5.23 -12.64 5.88
CA LYS A 22 -5.46 -13.03 4.48
C LYS A 22 -6.56 -12.14 3.90
N GLY A 23 -6.18 -10.98 3.39
CA GLY A 23 -7.06 -10.13 2.61
C GLY A 23 -6.29 -9.04 1.88
N HIS A 24 -6.35 -9.07 0.54
CA HIS A 24 -5.82 -8.09 -0.43
C HIS A 24 -4.45 -8.37 -1.06
N ASP A 25 -4.44 -9.30 -2.03
CA ASP A 25 -3.31 -9.57 -2.93
C ASP A 25 -2.85 -8.35 -3.78
N HIS A 26 -3.67 -7.29 -3.88
CA HIS A 26 -3.36 -6.12 -4.73
C HIS A 26 -2.46 -5.06 -4.09
N GLU A 27 -2.30 -5.03 -2.77
CA GLU A 27 -1.41 -4.07 -2.11
C GLU A 27 0.02 -4.60 -1.97
N HIS A 28 0.19 -5.92 -1.87
CA HIS A 28 1.50 -6.57 -1.89
C HIS A 28 2.25 -6.33 -3.20
N GLU A 29 1.56 -6.39 -4.35
CA GLU A 29 2.16 -6.20 -5.68
C GLU A 29 2.77 -4.80 -5.87
N LYS A 30 2.11 -3.74 -5.33
CA LYS A 30 2.62 -2.36 -5.44
C LYS A 30 3.85 -2.10 -4.56
N GLY A 31 3.87 -2.67 -3.35
CA GLY A 31 5.02 -2.58 -2.46
C GLY A 31 6.25 -3.29 -3.05
N GLN A 32 6.03 -4.44 -3.69
CA GLN A 32 7.09 -5.19 -4.37
C GLN A 32 7.68 -4.39 -5.55
N HIS A 33 6.86 -3.81 -6.42
CA HIS A 33 7.37 -2.99 -7.52
C HIS A 33 8.14 -1.74 -7.07
N MET A 34 7.72 -1.12 -5.97
CA MET A 34 8.46 0.00 -5.38
C MET A 34 9.82 -0.47 -4.84
N MET A 35 9.85 -1.63 -4.19
CA MET A 35 11.09 -2.21 -3.68
C MET A 35 12.05 -2.60 -4.80
N GLU A 36 11.55 -3.24 -5.86
CA GLU A 36 12.33 -3.56 -7.07
C GLU A 36 12.95 -2.32 -7.72
N ARG A 37 12.19 -1.21 -7.77
CA ARG A 37 12.70 0.05 -8.32
C ARG A 37 13.79 0.65 -7.44
N LEU A 38 13.58 0.72 -6.13
CA LEU A 38 14.56 1.25 -5.18
C LEU A 38 15.84 0.41 -5.18
N ASP A 39 15.69 -0.90 -5.23
CA ASP A 39 16.81 -1.84 -5.33
C ASP A 39 17.66 -1.59 -6.57
N LYS A 40 17.00 -1.44 -7.73
CA LYS A 40 17.66 -1.18 -9.01
C LYS A 40 18.29 0.21 -9.10
N GLU A 41 17.62 1.24 -8.60
CA GLU A 41 18.07 2.63 -8.75
C GLU A 41 19.12 3.04 -7.71
N LEU A 42 19.09 2.42 -6.53
CA LEU A 42 19.96 2.77 -5.40
C LEU A 42 21.01 1.71 -5.09
N GLU A 43 20.98 0.57 -5.79
CA GLU A 43 21.89 -0.57 -5.62
C GLU A 43 21.96 -1.01 -4.15
N LEU A 44 20.78 -1.25 -3.56
CA LEU A 44 20.66 -1.59 -2.14
C LEU A 44 21.34 -2.92 -1.83
N ASN A 45 22.13 -2.95 -0.76
CA ASN A 45 22.62 -4.22 -0.22
C ASN A 45 21.51 -4.97 0.55
N ASP A 46 21.78 -6.22 0.92
CA ASP A 46 20.80 -7.09 1.57
C ASP A 46 20.25 -6.52 2.88
N GLU A 47 21.11 -5.86 3.68
CA GLU A 47 20.71 -5.25 4.95
C GLU A 47 19.79 -4.04 4.73
N GLN A 48 20.14 -3.17 3.79
CA GLN A 48 19.31 -2.03 3.40
C GLN A 48 17.97 -2.49 2.82
N ARG A 49 17.98 -3.55 2.02
CA ARG A 49 16.77 -4.14 1.44
C ARG A 49 15.81 -4.60 2.54
N GLN A 50 16.32 -5.31 3.55
CA GLN A 50 15.53 -5.77 4.69
C GLN A 50 14.96 -4.60 5.50
N GLN A 51 15.77 -3.56 5.74
CA GLN A 51 15.31 -2.37 6.47
C GLN A 51 14.19 -1.64 5.73
N VAL A 52 14.33 -1.40 4.43
CA VAL A 52 13.28 -0.75 3.63
C VAL A 52 12.01 -1.59 3.59
N GLN A 53 12.13 -2.91 3.45
CA GLN A 53 10.98 -3.81 3.50
C GLN A 53 10.24 -3.73 4.84
N ALA A 54 10.98 -3.67 5.96
CA ALA A 54 10.40 -3.50 7.28
C ALA A 54 9.64 -2.17 7.40
N VAL A 55 10.20 -1.06 6.88
CA VAL A 55 9.51 0.25 6.87
C VAL A 55 8.20 0.16 6.09
N PHE A 56 8.20 -0.44 4.90
CA PHE A 56 6.96 -0.56 4.12
C PHE A 56 5.92 -1.46 4.77
N ALA A 57 6.34 -2.56 5.42
CA ALA A 57 5.43 -3.43 6.16
C ALA A 57 4.78 -2.69 7.34
N GLU A 58 5.56 -1.93 8.11
CA GLU A 58 5.04 -1.13 9.21
C GLU A 58 4.06 -0.06 8.73
N GLN A 59 4.42 0.67 7.67
CA GLN A 59 3.54 1.69 7.08
C GLN A 59 2.24 1.09 6.56
N HIS A 60 2.29 -0.09 5.94
CA HIS A 60 1.10 -0.81 5.49
C HIS A 60 0.17 -1.13 6.66
N ALA A 61 0.71 -1.72 7.73
CA ALA A 61 -0.05 -2.04 8.93
C ALA A 61 -0.68 -0.80 9.56
N ARG A 62 0.08 0.29 9.69
CA ARG A 62 -0.41 1.57 10.23
C ARG A 62 -1.53 2.14 9.37
N HIS A 63 -1.38 2.11 8.06
CA HIS A 63 -2.39 2.63 7.14
C HIS A 63 -3.67 1.78 7.15
N LYS A 64 -3.55 0.44 7.26
CA LYS A 64 -4.71 -0.45 7.44
C LYS A 64 -5.47 -0.09 8.72
N ALA A 65 -4.77 0.02 9.84
CA ALA A 65 -5.39 0.40 11.12
C ALA A 65 -6.11 1.74 11.03
N LEU A 66 -5.49 2.75 10.41
CA LEU A 66 -6.10 4.07 10.21
C LEU A 66 -7.36 3.99 9.34
N ARG A 67 -7.37 3.14 8.30
CA ARG A 67 -8.56 2.92 7.46
C ARG A 67 -9.70 2.28 8.24
N ASP A 68 -9.39 1.25 9.01
CA ASP A 68 -10.37 0.52 9.82
C ASP A 68 -10.97 1.47 10.89
N GLU A 69 -10.14 2.27 11.56
CA GLU A 69 -10.57 3.30 12.50
C GLU A 69 -11.46 4.36 11.84
N THR A 70 -11.05 4.86 10.67
CA THR A 70 -11.83 5.85 9.92
C THR A 70 -13.19 5.27 9.51
N GLN A 71 -13.23 4.00 9.09
CA GLN A 71 -14.47 3.32 8.75
C GLN A 71 -15.40 3.23 9.96
N GLY A 72 -14.87 2.84 11.12
CA GLY A 72 -15.63 2.77 12.36
C GLY A 72 -16.27 4.12 12.72
N ARG A 73 -15.48 5.19 12.70
CA ARG A 73 -15.98 6.55 12.99
C ARG A 73 -17.04 7.02 12.01
N LEU A 74 -16.93 6.67 10.73
CA LEU A 74 -17.95 6.99 9.75
C LEU A 74 -19.26 6.25 10.05
N ASN A 75 -19.19 4.98 10.45
CA ASN A 75 -20.38 4.19 10.79
C ASN A 75 -21.11 4.72 12.04
N GLU A 76 -20.40 5.37 12.96
CA GLU A 76 -21.00 6.02 14.14
C GLU A 76 -21.73 7.34 13.80
N ILE A 77 -21.30 8.03 12.74
CA ILE A 77 -21.83 9.35 12.34
C ILE A 77 -22.96 9.22 11.32
N LEU A 78 -22.86 8.24 10.42
CA LEU A 78 -23.78 8.10 9.29
C LEU A 78 -24.96 7.19 9.64
N ASP A 79 -26.15 7.59 9.21
CA ASP A 79 -27.33 6.72 9.25
C ASP A 79 -27.27 5.57 8.22
N GLU A 80 -28.21 4.63 8.31
CA GLU A 80 -28.24 3.44 7.45
C GLU A 80 -28.34 3.77 5.95
N GLU A 81 -29.12 4.80 5.59
CA GLU A 81 -29.31 5.22 4.19
C GLU A 81 -28.00 5.82 3.64
N GLN A 82 -27.34 6.65 4.44
CA GLN A 82 -26.05 7.26 4.10
C GLN A 82 -24.94 6.21 3.99
N GLN A 83 -24.93 5.21 4.85
CA GLN A 83 -23.98 4.08 4.77
C GLN A 83 -24.19 3.27 3.49
N ALA A 84 -25.42 2.93 3.14
CA ALA A 84 -25.74 2.22 1.89
C ALA A 84 -25.33 3.03 0.66
N LYS A 85 -25.54 4.35 0.68
CA LYS A 85 -25.07 5.26 -0.37
C LYS A 85 -23.55 5.30 -0.47
N LEU A 86 -22.85 5.33 0.67
CA LEU A 86 -21.39 5.32 0.72
C LEU A 86 -20.80 4.03 0.12
N GLU A 87 -21.37 2.87 0.45
CA GLU A 87 -21.02 1.57 -0.13
C GLU A 87 -21.23 1.56 -1.65
N THR A 88 -22.35 2.10 -2.12
CA THR A 88 -22.63 2.24 -3.56
C THR A 88 -21.58 3.09 -4.26
N LEU A 89 -21.25 4.27 -3.70
CA LEU A 89 -20.22 5.16 -4.25
C LEU A 89 -18.83 4.51 -4.28
N ARG A 90 -18.51 3.65 -3.29
CA ARG A 90 -17.26 2.87 -3.26
C ARG A 90 -17.23 1.83 -4.37
N ALA A 91 -18.33 1.10 -4.56
CA ALA A 91 -18.45 0.09 -5.61
C ALA A 91 -18.32 0.72 -7.00
N GLU A 92 -19.01 1.82 -7.26
CA GLU A 92 -18.90 2.55 -8.53
C GLU A 92 -17.48 3.06 -8.78
N ARG A 93 -16.83 3.62 -7.74
CA ARG A 93 -15.43 4.05 -7.86
C ARG A 93 -14.56 2.85 -8.25
N LYS A 94 -14.71 1.72 -7.57
CA LYS A 94 -13.94 0.49 -7.88
C LYS A 94 -14.16 0.04 -9.32
N ALA A 95 -15.40 0.05 -9.81
CA ALA A 95 -15.73 -0.31 -11.19
C ALA A 95 -15.05 0.63 -12.21
N ARG A 96 -15.15 1.96 -12.02
CA ARG A 96 -14.47 2.94 -12.89
C ARG A 96 -12.95 2.75 -12.91
N TRP A 97 -12.35 2.41 -11.77
CA TRP A 97 -10.92 2.11 -11.68
C TRP A 97 -10.55 0.82 -12.45
N GLN A 98 -11.39 -0.21 -12.39
CA GLN A 98 -11.19 -1.45 -13.15
C GLN A 98 -11.30 -1.22 -14.65
N GLU A 99 -12.33 -0.50 -15.09
CA GLU A 99 -12.54 -0.13 -16.49
C GLU A 99 -11.34 0.65 -17.06
N LYS A 100 -10.90 1.71 -16.36
CA LYS A 100 -9.70 2.47 -16.76
C LYS A 100 -8.45 1.60 -16.83
N ARG A 101 -8.30 0.63 -15.93
CA ARG A 101 -7.17 -0.31 -15.93
C ARG A 101 -7.22 -1.22 -17.15
N GLU A 102 -8.40 -1.69 -17.54
CA GLU A 102 -8.59 -2.51 -18.74
C GLU A 102 -8.30 -1.72 -20.02
N GLN A 103 -8.81 -0.49 -20.12
CA GLN A 103 -8.51 0.42 -21.23
C GLN A 103 -6.99 0.67 -21.35
N TRP A 104 -6.31 0.93 -20.23
CA TRP A 104 -4.85 1.09 -20.19
C TRP A 104 -4.10 -0.15 -20.68
N LYS A 105 -4.53 -1.35 -20.24
CA LYS A 105 -3.94 -2.61 -20.70
C LYS A 105 -4.13 -2.81 -22.20
N ALA A 106 -5.35 -2.58 -22.70
CA ALA A 106 -5.67 -2.71 -24.13
C ALA A 106 -4.85 -1.75 -25.00
N HIS A 107 -4.70 -0.50 -24.58
CA HIS A 107 -3.86 0.48 -25.27
C HIS A 107 -2.39 0.06 -25.30
N LYS A 108 -1.84 -0.41 -24.17
CA LYS A 108 -0.45 -0.88 -24.07
C LYS A 108 -0.18 -2.11 -24.95
N THR A 109 -1.15 -2.99 -25.14
CA THR A 109 -1.01 -4.19 -25.99
C THR A 109 -1.21 -3.92 -27.50
N SER A 110 -1.72 -2.75 -27.87
CA SER A 110 -1.97 -2.36 -29.26
C SER A 110 -0.80 -1.61 -29.93
N HIS A 111 0.28 -1.33 -29.18
CA HIS A 111 1.51 -0.67 -29.63
C HIS A 111 2.71 -1.59 -29.42
#